data_AF-A7TT69-F1
#
_entry.id   AF-A7TT69-F1
#
_cell.length_a   1.000
_cell.length_b   1.000
_cell.length_c   1.000
_cell.angle_alpha   90.00
_cell.angle_beta   90.00
_cell.angle_gamma   90.00
#
_symmetry.space_group_name_H-M   'P 1'
#
loop_
_entity.id
_entity.type
_entity.pdbx_description
1 polymer ?
#
loop_
_entity_poly.entity_id
_entity_poly.type
_entity_poly.pdbx_seq_one_letter_code
_entity_poly.pdbx_strand_id
1 'polypeptide(L)'
;MASSAENLQKVSDLIKHDLSLERVKFIKDQLKKEKSTLEYQLSKESDKYYELVENSLELLNISQDSVKTIREKLEDVNKLSSENNSSISRYEVIFNATKVYEIIDMTSSIYNKIVRYNELVSAVDQMLDTELEGDSLETGCPYLLQIHFLLTKTRDFQDQMTVMAKASTDDVQRTVQKVFSKANDLVVKFNKLLEALIYDVVEIVRAGQASLVIRLFKIIDIEEREDLKIIAIKNIIKKKEMELHNSAIKKLPSSKNMSRFSDSGSKTIEYPTNNGLYEEIMNGSISTRVIERGYKEFLFEKIRQSIQDMFIEVRKEYQGDKRFDVLANLDWVFNELLVVKKHVKKFCPAYWDIFSKYYDLYLDEIMW
;
A
#
# COMPACT_ATOMS: atom_id res chain seq x y z
N MET A 1 0.82 -6.81 -45.73
CA MET A 1 0.50 -7.69 -46.88
C MET A 1 -0.98 -7.64 -47.30
N ALA A 2 -1.95 -7.41 -46.40
CA ALA A 2 -3.37 -7.33 -46.77
C ALA A 2 -3.74 -6.12 -47.67
N SER A 3 -3.13 -4.94 -47.46
CA SER A 3 -3.44 -3.71 -48.23
C SER A 3 -3.03 -3.78 -49.71
N SER A 4 -1.94 -4.47 -50.05
CA SER A 4 -1.47 -4.59 -51.44
C SER A 4 -2.39 -5.46 -52.31
N ALA A 5 -3.05 -6.47 -51.71
CA ALA A 5 -3.98 -7.34 -52.42
C ALA A 5 -5.30 -6.62 -52.73
N GLU A 6 -5.81 -5.81 -51.80
CA GLU A 6 -7.03 -4.99 -51.98
C GLU A 6 -6.86 -3.93 -53.08
N ASN A 7 -5.69 -3.30 -53.14
CA ASN A 7 -5.38 -2.32 -54.18
C ASN A 7 -5.24 -2.98 -55.56
N LEU A 8 -4.66 -4.19 -55.65
CA LEU A 8 -4.63 -4.96 -56.89
C LEU A 8 -6.03 -5.38 -57.35
N GLN A 9 -6.91 -5.74 -56.41
CA GLN A 9 -8.29 -6.12 -56.68
C GLN A 9 -9.09 -4.94 -57.24
N LYS A 10 -8.99 -3.75 -56.63
CA LYS A 10 -9.63 -2.52 -57.11
C LYS A 10 -9.15 -2.10 -58.50
N VAL A 11 -7.84 -2.25 -58.77
CA VAL A 11 -7.25 -2.00 -60.09
C VAL A 11 -7.74 -3.02 -61.12
N SER A 12 -7.83 -4.29 -60.74
CA SER A 12 -8.35 -5.38 -61.58
C SER A 12 -9.83 -5.19 -61.94
N ASP A 13 -10.65 -4.74 -60.99
CA ASP A 13 -12.08 -4.51 -61.21
C ASP A 13 -12.37 -3.23 -62.01
N LEU A 14 -11.46 -2.24 -61.98
CA LEU A 14 -11.54 -1.04 -62.81
C LEU A 14 -11.20 -1.28 -64.30
N ILE A 15 -10.44 -2.33 -64.60
CA ILE A 15 -9.95 -2.66 -65.96
C ILE A 15 -10.94 -3.54 -66.74
N LYS A 16 -11.91 -4.18 -66.07
CA LYS A 16 -12.80 -5.20 -66.67
C LYS A 16 -13.99 -4.65 -67.48
N HIS A 17 -14.29 -3.35 -67.44
CA HIS A 17 -15.39 -2.76 -68.22
C HIS A 17 -14.85 -1.78 -69.28
N ASP A 18 -15.40 -1.85 -70.50
CA ASP A 18 -14.90 -1.29 -71.78
C ASP A 18 -13.90 -0.11 -71.70
N LEU A 19 -12.71 -0.35 -72.27
CA LEU A 19 -11.60 0.59 -72.39
C LEU A 19 -11.93 1.75 -73.34
N SER A 20 -12.60 2.77 -72.84
CA SER A 20 -12.58 4.10 -73.45
C SER A 20 -11.35 4.89 -72.98
N LEU A 21 -10.69 5.59 -73.90
CA LEU A 21 -9.49 6.40 -73.64
C LEU A 21 -9.73 7.46 -72.53
N GLU A 22 -10.98 7.89 -72.38
CA GLU A 22 -11.45 8.86 -71.40
C GLU A 22 -11.49 8.28 -69.98
N ARG A 23 -11.91 7.01 -69.81
CA ARG A 23 -11.89 6.32 -68.51
C ARG A 23 -10.48 6.02 -68.03
N VAL A 24 -9.55 5.73 -68.94
CA VAL A 24 -8.12 5.56 -68.60
C VAL A 24 -7.51 6.87 -68.09
N LYS A 25 -7.86 8.02 -68.67
CA LYS A 25 -7.46 9.34 -68.14
C LYS A 25 -8.05 9.58 -66.75
N PHE A 26 -9.33 9.28 -66.55
CA PHE A 26 -9.99 9.41 -65.24
C PHE A 26 -9.33 8.54 -64.16
N ILE A 27 -9.01 7.27 -64.48
CA ILE A 27 -8.34 6.35 -63.55
C ILE A 27 -6.91 6.82 -63.24
N LYS A 28 -6.18 7.33 -64.25
CA LYS A 28 -4.85 7.91 -64.04
C LYS A 28 -4.91 9.11 -63.10
N ASP A 29 -5.90 9.98 -63.26
CA ASP A 29 -6.07 11.14 -62.39
C ASP A 29 -6.50 10.73 -60.98
N GLN A 30 -7.34 9.69 -60.85
CA GLN A 30 -7.70 9.11 -59.55
C GLN A 30 -6.50 8.48 -58.84
N LEU A 31 -5.69 7.67 -59.55
CA LEU A 31 -4.46 7.08 -59.00
C LEU A 31 -3.42 8.15 -58.67
N LYS A 32 -3.33 9.22 -59.46
CA LYS A 32 -2.46 10.36 -59.16
C LYS A 32 -2.91 11.07 -57.89
N LYS A 33 -4.22 11.25 -57.72
CA LYS A 33 -4.79 11.85 -56.50
C LYS A 33 -4.56 10.96 -55.28
N GLU A 34 -4.83 9.66 -55.38
CA GLU A 34 -4.58 8.68 -54.31
C GLU A 34 -3.10 8.60 -53.95
N LYS A 35 -2.23 8.57 -54.96
CA LYS A 35 -0.77 8.62 -54.77
C LYS A 35 -0.36 9.90 -54.06
N SER A 36 -0.85 11.07 -54.48
CA SER A 36 -0.51 12.33 -53.82
C SER A 36 -1.04 12.40 -52.38
N THR A 37 -2.22 11.84 -52.09
CA THR A 37 -2.72 11.75 -50.70
C THR A 37 -1.90 10.78 -49.85
N LEU A 38 -1.49 9.65 -50.41
CA LEU A 38 -0.61 8.69 -49.73
C LEU A 38 0.79 9.25 -49.52
N GLU A 39 1.37 9.93 -50.52
CA GLU A 39 2.66 10.60 -50.39
C GLU A 39 2.60 11.72 -49.34
N TYR A 40 1.50 12.47 -49.28
CA TYR A 40 1.30 13.48 -48.25
C TYR A 40 1.16 12.86 -46.85
N GLN A 41 0.37 11.78 -46.71
CA GLN A 41 0.24 11.07 -45.44
C GLN A 41 1.56 10.43 -45.00
N LEU A 42 2.28 9.81 -45.94
CA LEU A 42 3.57 9.19 -45.70
C LEU A 42 4.62 10.22 -45.34
N SER A 43 4.69 11.36 -46.02
CA SER A 43 5.59 12.46 -45.67
C SER A 43 5.28 12.97 -44.27
N LYS A 44 4.00 13.22 -43.97
CA LYS A 44 3.59 13.72 -42.65
C LYS A 44 3.90 12.72 -41.52
N GLU A 45 3.71 11.43 -41.74
CA GLU A 45 4.13 10.42 -40.76
C GLU A 45 5.65 10.30 -40.68
N SER A 46 6.35 10.30 -41.82
CA SER A 46 7.80 10.23 -41.87
C SER A 46 8.42 11.40 -41.10
N ASP A 47 7.93 12.61 -41.30
CA ASP A 47 8.39 13.81 -40.59
C ASP A 47 8.18 13.68 -39.08
N LYS A 48 7.01 13.18 -38.65
CA LYS A 48 6.75 12.89 -37.23
C LYS A 48 7.69 11.82 -36.67
N TYR A 49 7.97 10.75 -37.44
CA TYR A 49 8.90 9.72 -37.02
C TYR A 49 10.33 10.26 -36.92
N TYR A 50 10.75 11.11 -37.86
CA TYR A 50 12.05 11.78 -37.79
C TYR A 50 12.14 12.68 -36.55
N GLU A 51 11.14 13.49 -36.27
CA GLU A 51 11.09 14.35 -35.09
C GLU A 51 11.10 13.53 -33.79
N LEU A 52 10.38 12.41 -33.74
CA LEU A 52 10.44 11.49 -32.60
C LEU A 52 11.82 10.88 -32.42
N VAL A 53 12.47 10.43 -33.51
CA VAL A 53 13.81 9.83 -33.44
C VAL A 53 14.85 10.86 -33.05
N GLU A 54 14.77 12.08 -33.58
CA GLU A 54 15.66 13.19 -33.24
C GLU A 54 15.54 13.54 -31.75
N ASN A 55 14.32 13.75 -31.25
CA ASN A 55 14.07 13.99 -29.83
C ASN A 55 14.53 12.81 -28.96
N SER A 56 14.34 11.58 -29.41
CA SER A 56 14.78 10.38 -28.69
C SER A 56 16.31 10.31 -28.61
N LEU A 57 17.00 10.67 -29.68
CA LEU A 57 18.45 10.69 -29.74
C LEU A 57 19.03 11.80 -28.86
N GLU A 58 18.40 12.97 -28.86
CA GLU A 58 18.76 14.08 -27.98
C GLU A 58 18.57 13.71 -26.51
N LEU A 59 17.41 13.17 -26.14
CA LEU A 59 17.12 12.68 -24.78
C LEU A 59 18.09 11.58 -24.34
N LEU A 60 18.46 10.67 -25.24
CA LEU A 60 19.42 9.61 -24.96
C LEU A 60 20.81 10.18 -24.73
N ASN A 61 21.23 11.15 -25.54
CA ASN A 61 22.54 11.81 -25.37
C ASN A 61 22.59 12.58 -24.03
N ILE A 62 21.54 13.34 -23.70
CA ILE A 62 21.42 14.03 -22.41
C ILE A 62 21.43 13.04 -21.25
N SER A 63 20.73 11.90 -21.39
CA SER A 63 20.72 10.85 -20.37
C SER A 63 22.10 10.21 -20.20
N GLN A 64 22.81 9.95 -21.30
CA GLN A 64 24.16 9.41 -21.28
C GLN A 64 25.15 10.37 -20.60
N ASP A 65 25.11 11.65 -20.95
CA ASP A 65 25.93 12.68 -20.31
C ASP A 65 25.57 12.83 -18.83
N SER A 66 24.27 12.86 -18.50
CA SER A 66 23.81 12.94 -17.11
C SER A 66 24.29 11.74 -16.29
N VAL A 67 24.21 10.52 -16.83
CA VAL A 67 24.70 9.30 -16.16
C VAL A 67 26.22 9.35 -16.00
N LYS A 68 26.94 9.84 -17.00
CA LYS A 68 28.40 10.01 -16.92
C LYS A 68 28.77 11.02 -15.83
N THR A 69 28.13 12.18 -15.80
CA THR A 69 28.34 13.19 -14.75
C THR A 69 27.97 12.67 -13.37
N ILE A 70 26.86 11.91 -13.23
CA ILE A 70 26.49 11.28 -11.96
C ILE A 70 27.58 10.30 -11.54
N ARG A 71 28.11 9.49 -12.46
CA ARG A 71 29.17 8.53 -12.18
C ARG A 71 30.46 9.22 -11.74
N GLU A 72 30.89 10.25 -12.45
CA GLU A 72 32.07 11.05 -12.10
C GLU A 72 31.91 11.69 -10.71
N LYS A 73 30.76 12.33 -10.44
CA LYS A 73 30.47 12.89 -9.11
C LYS A 73 30.43 11.82 -8.01
N LEU A 74 29.91 10.62 -8.30
CA LEU A 74 29.88 9.53 -7.34
C LEU A 74 31.30 9.02 -7.05
N GLU A 75 32.15 8.98 -8.07
CA GLU A 75 33.55 8.61 -7.96
C GLU A 75 34.34 9.65 -7.15
N ASP A 76 34.09 10.95 -7.39
CA ASP A 76 34.66 12.04 -6.59
C ASP A 76 34.19 11.99 -5.13
N VAL A 77 32.90 11.74 -4.87
CA VAL A 77 32.36 11.58 -3.51
C VAL A 77 32.99 10.37 -2.81
N ASN A 78 33.13 9.25 -3.52
CA ASN A 78 33.76 8.05 -2.97
C ASN A 78 35.25 8.28 -2.68
N LYS A 79 35.94 9.01 -3.58
CA LYS A 79 37.33 9.42 -3.40
C LYS A 79 37.48 10.34 -2.19
N LEU A 80 36.67 11.40 -2.06
CA LEU A 80 36.65 12.28 -0.89
C LEU A 80 36.36 11.51 0.41
N SER A 81 35.43 10.55 0.37
CA SER A 81 35.13 9.70 1.52
C SER A 81 36.35 8.85 1.91
N SER A 82 37.03 8.24 0.94
CA SER A 82 38.23 7.44 1.20
C SER A 82 39.40 8.30 1.71
N GLU A 83 39.56 9.51 1.15
CA GLU A 83 40.56 10.47 1.57
C GLU A 83 40.28 10.95 3.00
N ASN A 84 39.03 11.28 3.35
CA ASN A 84 38.66 11.64 4.72
C ASN A 84 38.92 10.51 5.73
N ASN A 85 38.59 9.27 5.38
CA ASN A 85 38.86 8.10 6.22
C ASN A 85 40.36 7.88 6.45
N SER A 86 41.20 8.17 5.44
CA SER A 86 42.65 8.04 5.54
C SER A 86 43.36 9.25 6.18
N SER A 87 42.75 10.44 6.10
CA SER A 87 43.34 11.73 6.50
C SER A 87 43.16 12.03 7.99
N ILE A 88 42.09 11.51 8.62
CA ILE A 88 41.89 11.63 10.07
C ILE A 88 42.66 10.48 10.76
N SER A 89 43.75 10.80 11.44
CA SER A 89 44.48 9.84 12.27
C SER A 89 43.52 9.21 13.28
N ARG A 90 43.38 7.87 13.25
CA ARG A 90 42.43 7.12 14.09
C ARG A 90 40.96 7.48 13.85
N TYR A 91 40.58 7.84 12.63
CA TYR A 91 39.17 7.97 12.22
C TYR A 91 38.33 6.77 12.66
N GLU A 92 38.84 5.56 12.41
CA GLU A 92 38.25 4.31 12.85
C GLU A 92 37.94 4.29 14.35
N VAL A 93 38.82 4.85 15.19
CA VAL A 93 38.61 4.91 16.65
C VAL A 93 37.54 5.93 17.01
N ILE A 94 37.56 7.11 16.38
CA ILE A 94 36.53 8.14 16.60
C ILE A 94 35.17 7.64 16.10
N PHE A 95 35.12 7.05 14.92
CA PHE A 95 33.92 6.49 14.31
C PHE A 95 33.36 5.34 15.14
N ASN A 96 34.20 4.39 15.56
CA ASN A 96 33.77 3.32 16.46
C ASN A 96 33.35 3.87 17.82
N ALA A 97 34.01 4.89 18.36
CA ALA A 97 33.58 5.56 19.59
C ALA A 97 32.23 6.24 19.40
N THR A 98 32.01 6.98 18.32
CA THR A 98 30.72 7.61 17.98
C THR A 98 29.62 6.56 17.85
N LYS A 99 29.88 5.45 17.16
CA LYS A 99 28.93 4.33 17.03
C LYS A 99 28.61 3.71 18.38
N VAL A 100 29.60 3.55 19.25
CA VAL A 100 29.40 3.07 20.62
C VAL A 100 28.57 4.06 21.43
N TYR A 101 28.84 5.36 21.32
CA TYR A 101 28.03 6.40 21.97
C TYR A 101 26.59 6.41 21.48
N GLU A 102 26.36 6.24 20.18
CA GLU A 102 25.03 6.14 19.57
C GLU A 102 24.28 4.90 20.09
N ILE A 103 24.95 3.74 20.16
CA ILE A 103 24.37 2.52 20.74
C ILE A 103 24.05 2.72 22.23
N ILE A 104 24.92 3.38 23.00
CA ILE A 104 24.70 3.68 24.42
C ILE A 104 23.49 4.60 24.60
N ASP A 105 23.40 5.67 23.79
CA ASP A 105 22.28 6.61 23.85
C ASP A 105 20.97 5.93 23.46
N MET A 106 20.98 5.12 22.40
CA MET A 106 19.84 4.32 21.98
C MET A 106 19.42 3.33 23.07
N THR A 107 20.37 2.65 23.71
CA THR A 107 20.09 1.70 24.81
C THR A 107 19.48 2.42 26.02
N SER A 108 20.00 3.61 26.37
CA SER A 108 19.46 4.45 27.43
C SER A 108 18.04 4.93 27.11
N SER A 109 17.80 5.34 25.86
CA SER A 109 16.48 5.74 25.36
C SER A 109 15.48 4.58 25.42
N ILE A 110 15.88 3.38 24.98
CA ILE A 110 15.06 2.16 25.07
C ILE A 110 14.75 1.84 26.53
N TYR A 111 15.74 1.87 27.42
CA TYR A 111 15.53 1.63 28.84
C TYR A 111 14.50 2.61 29.44
N ASN A 112 14.66 3.91 29.19
CA ASN A 112 13.72 4.93 29.66
C ASN A 112 12.31 4.71 29.10
N LYS A 113 12.18 4.26 27.84
CA LYS A 113 10.90 3.90 27.24
C LYS A 113 10.27 2.67 27.91
N ILE A 114 11.04 1.62 28.21
CA ILE A 114 10.54 0.42 28.92
C ILE A 114 10.05 0.76 30.32
N VAL A 115 10.77 1.62 31.05
CA VAL A 115 10.36 2.03 32.40
C VAL A 115 9.02 2.78 32.35
N ARG A 116 8.88 3.75 31.45
CA ARG A 116 7.63 4.51 31.24
C ARG A 116 6.51 3.70 30.60
N TYR A 117 6.83 2.56 30.00
CA TYR A 117 5.89 1.75 29.25
C TYR A 117 4.71 1.26 30.11
N ASN A 118 4.98 0.78 31.32
CA ASN A 118 3.94 0.28 32.21
C ASN A 118 2.95 1.38 32.63
N GLU A 119 3.47 2.59 32.88
CA GLU A 119 2.63 3.76 33.20
C GLU A 119 1.74 4.13 32.00
N LEU A 120 2.30 4.15 30.79
CA LEU A 120 1.56 4.43 29.57
C LEU A 120 0.47 3.38 29.32
N VAL A 121 0.78 2.09 29.46
CA VAL A 121 -0.21 1.01 29.30
C VAL A 121 -1.34 1.15 30.31
N SER A 122 -1.02 1.40 31.58
CA SER A 122 -2.04 1.59 32.61
C SER A 122 -2.92 2.82 32.36
N ALA A 123 -2.34 3.92 31.87
CA ALA A 123 -3.10 5.12 31.53
C ALA A 123 -4.05 4.86 30.36
N VAL A 124 -3.59 4.18 29.31
CA VAL A 124 -4.46 3.85 28.16
C VAL A 124 -5.55 2.87 28.55
N ASP A 125 -5.28 1.91 29.44
CA ASP A 125 -6.28 0.97 29.93
C ASP A 125 -7.43 1.69 30.67
N GLN A 126 -7.09 2.63 31.57
CA GLN A 126 -8.10 3.46 32.25
C GLN A 126 -8.92 4.32 31.29
N MET A 127 -8.27 4.92 30.28
CA MET A 127 -8.97 5.71 29.26
C MET A 127 -9.89 4.84 28.41
N LEU A 128 -9.48 3.62 28.08
CA LEU A 128 -10.30 2.67 27.33
C LEU A 128 -11.50 2.18 28.13
N ASP A 129 -11.31 1.83 29.40
CA ASP A 129 -12.42 1.37 30.26
C ASP A 129 -13.47 2.48 30.44
N THR A 130 -13.03 3.74 30.60
CA THR A 130 -13.94 4.90 30.67
C THR A 130 -14.77 5.08 29.38
N GLU A 131 -14.16 4.89 28.21
CA GLU A 131 -14.83 5.03 26.91
C GLU A 131 -15.71 3.81 26.57
N LEU A 132 -15.42 2.64 27.15
CA LEU A 132 -16.24 1.43 26.99
C LEU A 132 -17.47 1.42 27.90
N GLU A 133 -17.37 2.06 29.07
CA GLU A 133 -18.48 2.19 30.03
C GLU A 133 -19.46 3.32 29.65
N GLY A 134 -19.00 4.35 28.92
CA GLY A 134 -19.83 5.46 28.46
C GLY A 134 -20.63 5.14 27.20
N ASP A 135 -21.83 5.72 27.06
CA ASP A 135 -22.57 5.66 25.80
C ASP A 135 -21.83 6.49 24.74
N SER A 136 -21.50 5.84 23.62
CA SER A 136 -20.81 6.42 22.48
C SER A 136 -21.60 7.58 21.88
N LEU A 137 -22.93 7.54 22.00
CA LEU A 137 -23.86 8.55 21.51
C LEU A 137 -24.01 9.76 22.45
N GLU A 138 -23.70 9.65 23.74
CA GLU A 138 -23.80 10.79 24.66
C GLU A 138 -22.44 11.48 24.87
N THR A 139 -21.37 10.69 24.87
CA THR A 139 -20.03 11.17 25.24
C THR A 139 -19.24 11.71 24.03
N GLY A 140 -19.54 11.22 22.82
CA GLY A 140 -18.84 11.60 21.59
C GLY A 140 -17.36 11.20 21.55
N CYS A 141 -16.96 10.27 22.42
CA CYS A 141 -15.62 9.71 22.65
C CYS A 141 -14.47 10.71 22.48
N PRO A 142 -14.25 11.63 23.44
CA PRO A 142 -13.20 12.63 23.35
C PRO A 142 -11.80 12.01 23.33
N TYR A 143 -11.59 10.88 24.00
CA TYR A 143 -10.27 10.27 24.12
C TYR A 143 -9.93 9.32 22.98
N LEU A 144 -10.83 9.06 22.03
CA LEU A 144 -10.61 8.11 20.94
C LEU A 144 -9.31 8.36 20.16
N LEU A 145 -9.02 9.61 19.80
CA LEU A 145 -7.80 9.98 19.09
C LEU A 145 -6.54 9.83 19.96
N GLN A 146 -6.67 10.18 21.24
CA GLN A 146 -5.55 10.10 22.19
C GLN A 146 -5.20 8.64 22.49
N ILE A 147 -6.20 7.79 22.69
CA ILE A 147 -6.06 6.35 22.84
C ILE A 147 -5.38 5.76 21.60
N HIS A 148 -5.87 6.09 20.40
CA HIS A 148 -5.28 5.61 19.16
C HIS A 148 -3.79 6.01 19.00
N PHE A 149 -3.46 7.27 19.31
CA PHE A 149 -2.08 7.75 19.24
C PHE A 149 -1.16 7.05 20.25
N LEU A 150 -1.62 6.93 21.51
CA LEU A 150 -0.84 6.27 22.55
C LEU A 150 -0.69 4.77 22.29
N LEU A 151 -1.75 4.10 21.87
CA LEU A 151 -1.74 2.69 21.48
C LEU A 151 -0.81 2.45 20.29
N THR A 152 -0.85 3.35 19.30
CA THR A 152 0.09 3.32 18.17
C THR A 152 1.53 3.40 18.65
N LYS A 153 1.87 4.37 19.50
CA LYS A 153 3.23 4.54 20.02
C LYS A 153 3.69 3.31 20.82
N THR A 154 2.80 2.74 21.63
CA THR A 154 3.02 1.53 22.42
C THR A 154 3.31 0.32 21.51
N ARG A 155 2.50 0.14 20.46
CA ARG A 155 2.64 -0.97 19.51
C ARG A 155 3.85 -0.80 18.58
N ASP A 156 4.15 0.41 18.13
CA ASP A 156 5.36 0.70 17.35
C ASP A 156 6.62 0.32 18.14
N PHE A 157 6.63 0.64 19.43
CA PHE A 157 7.73 0.25 20.32
C PHE A 157 7.82 -1.27 20.52
N GLN A 158 6.70 -1.95 20.72
CA GLN A 158 6.65 -3.41 20.79
C GLN A 158 7.19 -4.08 19.51
N ASP A 159 6.79 -3.60 18.34
CA ASP A 159 7.21 -4.14 17.05
C ASP A 159 8.74 -4.02 16.88
N GLN A 160 9.31 -2.84 17.17
CA GLN A 160 10.75 -2.60 17.15
C GLN A 160 11.50 -3.53 18.10
N MET A 161 11.04 -3.63 19.35
CA MET A 161 11.67 -4.50 20.35
C MET A 161 11.56 -5.98 19.98
N THR A 162 10.46 -6.39 19.35
CA THR A 162 10.27 -7.77 18.88
C THR A 162 11.26 -8.14 17.79
N VAL A 163 11.52 -7.23 16.84
CA VAL A 163 12.54 -7.45 15.79
C VAL A 163 13.94 -7.52 16.39
N MET A 164 14.28 -6.60 17.31
CA MET A 164 15.56 -6.63 18.01
C MET A 164 15.76 -7.90 18.84
N ALA A 165 14.70 -8.36 19.50
CA ALA A 165 14.73 -9.59 20.27
C ALA A 165 14.93 -10.82 19.38
N LYS A 166 14.30 -10.86 18.20
CA LYS A 166 14.46 -11.96 17.23
C LYS A 166 15.89 -12.09 16.71
N ALA A 167 16.65 -11.01 16.65
CA ALA A 167 18.08 -11.01 16.32
C ALA A 167 18.98 -11.37 17.52
N SER A 168 18.42 -11.45 18.73
CA SER A 168 19.12 -11.68 19.99
C SER A 168 18.86 -13.10 20.55
N THR A 169 19.30 -13.36 21.78
CA THR A 169 19.17 -14.67 22.45
C THR A 169 17.70 -15.04 22.78
N ASP A 170 17.42 -16.34 22.89
CA ASP A 170 16.07 -16.87 23.19
C ASP A 170 15.51 -16.34 24.53
N ASP A 171 16.37 -16.12 25.53
CA ASP A 171 15.96 -15.55 26.82
C ASP A 171 15.43 -14.11 26.69
N VAL A 172 16.05 -13.29 25.83
CA VAL A 172 15.60 -11.93 25.55
C VAL A 172 14.25 -11.95 24.81
N GLN A 173 14.08 -12.88 23.86
CA GLN A 173 12.81 -13.06 23.15
C GLN A 173 11.65 -13.37 24.11
N ARG A 174 11.85 -14.31 25.03
CA ARG A 174 10.85 -14.67 26.04
C ARG A 174 10.54 -13.50 26.98
N THR A 175 11.56 -12.72 27.36
CA THR A 175 11.39 -11.57 28.26
C THR A 175 10.60 -10.46 27.58
N VAL A 176 10.93 -10.13 26.34
CA VAL A 176 10.21 -9.13 25.54
C VAL A 176 8.74 -9.53 25.36
N GLN A 177 8.46 -10.79 25.01
CA GLN A 177 7.08 -11.29 24.90
C GLN A 177 6.28 -11.15 26.21
N LYS A 178 6.91 -11.36 27.36
CA LYS A 178 6.25 -11.19 28.67
C LYS A 178 5.98 -9.74 29.03
N VAL A 179 6.90 -8.83 28.70
CA VAL A 179 6.74 -7.40 29.00
C VAL A 179 5.62 -6.78 28.15
N PHE A 180 5.50 -7.22 26.89
CA PHE A 180 4.53 -6.67 25.94
C PHE A 180 3.21 -7.43 25.86
N SER A 181 2.99 -8.48 26.66
CA SER A 181 1.72 -9.25 26.63
C SER A 181 0.49 -8.38 26.89
N LYS A 182 0.57 -7.48 27.87
CA LYS A 182 -0.50 -6.53 28.22
C LYS A 182 -0.88 -5.57 27.08
N ALA A 183 0.04 -5.32 26.15
CA ALA A 183 -0.21 -4.48 24.99
C ALA A 183 -1.23 -5.13 24.05
N ASN A 184 -1.15 -6.45 23.89
CA ASN A 184 -2.04 -7.19 23.01
C ASN A 184 -3.47 -7.15 23.56
N ASP A 185 -3.63 -7.28 24.89
CA ASP A 185 -4.94 -7.17 25.55
C ASP A 185 -5.57 -5.79 25.30
N LEU A 186 -4.76 -4.73 25.38
CA LEU A 186 -5.17 -3.35 25.10
C LEU A 186 -5.61 -3.15 23.65
N VAL A 187 -4.90 -3.76 22.69
CA VAL A 187 -5.28 -3.75 21.26
C VAL A 187 -6.62 -4.45 21.06
N VAL A 188 -6.86 -5.58 21.73
CA VAL A 188 -8.15 -6.28 21.66
C VAL A 188 -9.28 -5.41 22.23
N LYS A 189 -9.07 -4.75 23.38
CA LYS A 189 -10.04 -3.81 23.95
C LYS A 189 -10.34 -2.65 22.98
N PHE A 190 -9.32 -2.04 22.40
CA PHE A 190 -9.50 -0.96 21.42
C PHE A 190 -10.23 -1.43 20.16
N ASN A 191 -9.94 -2.64 19.66
CA ASN A 191 -10.65 -3.21 18.52
C ASN A 191 -12.13 -3.44 18.82
N LYS A 192 -12.49 -3.83 20.05
CA LYS A 192 -13.90 -3.94 20.47
C LYS A 192 -14.60 -2.58 20.49
N LEU A 193 -13.93 -1.53 20.98
CA LEU A 193 -14.46 -0.17 20.93
C LEU A 193 -14.66 0.27 19.48
N LEU A 194 -13.68 0.02 18.61
CA LEU A 194 -13.76 0.37 17.19
C LEU A 194 -14.86 -0.42 16.48
N GLU A 195 -15.05 -1.69 16.83
CA GLU A 195 -16.15 -2.52 16.34
C GLU A 195 -17.52 -1.95 16.74
N ALA A 196 -17.74 -1.62 18.02
CA ALA A 196 -18.98 -1.00 18.47
C ALA A 196 -19.26 0.31 17.69
N LEU A 197 -18.24 1.16 17.54
CA LEU A 197 -18.36 2.40 16.76
C LEU A 197 -18.68 2.16 15.28
N ILE A 198 -18.17 1.08 14.67
CA ILE A 198 -18.48 0.71 13.28
C ILE A 198 -19.93 0.26 13.15
N TYR A 199 -20.41 -0.60 14.06
CA TYR A 199 -21.80 -1.07 14.05
C TYR A 199 -22.77 0.11 14.20
N ASP A 200 -22.43 1.06 15.06
CA ASP A 200 -23.26 2.24 15.32
C ASP A 200 -23.02 3.40 14.33
N VAL A 201 -22.17 3.26 13.31
CA VAL A 201 -21.83 4.37 12.37
C VAL A 201 -23.10 5.01 11.78
N VAL A 202 -24.10 4.20 11.41
CA VAL A 202 -25.34 4.70 10.80
C VAL A 202 -26.17 5.49 11.82
N GLU A 203 -26.26 4.99 13.05
CA GLU A 203 -26.99 5.65 14.14
C GLU A 203 -26.31 6.93 14.61
N ILE A 204 -24.97 6.95 14.72
CA ILE A 204 -24.20 8.14 15.07
C ILE A 204 -24.40 9.25 14.01
N VAL A 205 -24.48 8.87 12.73
CA VAL A 205 -24.80 9.81 11.65
C VAL A 205 -26.23 10.34 11.75
N ARG A 206 -27.21 9.49 12.09
CA ARG A 206 -28.62 9.91 12.30
C ARG A 206 -28.75 10.85 13.51
N ALA A 207 -28.02 10.59 14.59
CA ALA A 207 -27.97 11.40 15.80
C ALA A 207 -27.27 12.77 15.59
N GLY A 208 -26.70 13.03 14.42
CA GLY A 208 -26.08 14.31 14.07
C GLY A 208 -24.67 14.51 14.61
N GLN A 209 -24.06 13.48 15.21
CA GLN A 209 -22.69 13.54 15.75
C GLN A 209 -21.63 13.26 14.68
N ALA A 210 -21.58 14.14 13.67
CA ALA A 210 -20.65 14.03 12.56
C ALA A 210 -19.17 14.03 13.00
N SER A 211 -18.83 14.68 14.12
CA SER A 211 -17.45 14.77 14.61
C SER A 211 -16.85 13.41 14.96
N LEU A 212 -17.61 12.52 15.61
CA LEU A 212 -17.14 11.19 16.02
C LEU A 212 -16.84 10.33 14.78
N VAL A 213 -17.75 10.34 13.82
CA VAL A 213 -17.63 9.61 12.54
C VAL A 213 -16.43 10.09 11.74
N ILE A 214 -16.20 11.41 11.69
CA ILE A 214 -15.00 11.98 11.04
C ILE A 214 -13.72 11.51 11.74
N ARG A 215 -13.70 11.47 13.08
CA ARG A 215 -12.52 11.00 13.82
C ARG A 215 -12.25 9.52 13.56
N LEU A 216 -13.29 8.68 13.56
CA LEU A 216 -13.20 7.27 13.21
C LEU A 216 -12.62 7.06 11.81
N PHE A 217 -13.19 7.72 10.79
CA PHE A 217 -12.67 7.59 9.42
C PHE A 217 -11.26 8.16 9.26
N LYS A 218 -10.91 9.23 9.98
CA LYS A 218 -9.54 9.76 9.99
C LYS A 218 -8.54 8.80 10.62
N ILE A 219 -8.92 8.07 11.67
CA ILE A 219 -8.09 7.01 12.24
C ILE A 219 -7.83 5.94 11.18
N ILE A 220 -8.85 5.51 10.47
CA ILE A 220 -8.69 4.45 9.46
C ILE A 220 -7.87 4.94 8.25
N ASP A 221 -8.07 6.20 7.82
CA ASP A 221 -7.30 6.82 6.73
C ASP A 221 -5.80 6.98 7.08
N ILE A 222 -5.48 7.42 8.30
CA ILE A 222 -4.08 7.54 8.72
C ILE A 222 -3.43 6.15 8.85
N GLU A 223 -4.15 5.16 9.37
CA GLU A 223 -3.66 3.79 9.48
C GLU A 223 -3.40 3.15 8.10
N GLU A 224 -4.30 3.33 7.12
CA GLU A 224 -4.08 2.84 5.75
C GLU A 224 -2.85 3.49 5.10
N ARG A 225 -2.69 4.81 5.25
CA ARG A 225 -1.55 5.53 4.68
C ARG A 225 -0.23 5.06 5.26
N GLU A 226 -0.19 4.75 6.55
CA GLU A 226 0.99 4.17 7.17
C GLU A 226 1.22 2.72 6.71
N ASP A 227 0.19 1.88 6.62
CA ASP A 227 0.31 0.51 6.11
C ASP A 227 0.89 0.49 4.68
N LEU A 228 0.42 1.37 3.79
CA LEU A 228 0.97 1.50 2.43
C LEU A 228 2.46 1.87 2.41
N LYS A 229 2.89 2.76 3.31
CA LYS A 229 4.32 3.12 3.45
C LYS A 229 5.13 1.91 3.91
N ILE A 230 4.64 1.17 4.89
CA ILE A 230 5.35 -0.01 5.42
C ILE A 230 5.45 -1.10 4.34
N ILE A 231 4.40 -1.34 3.56
CA ILE A 231 4.44 -2.28 2.43
C ILE A 231 5.51 -1.84 1.43
N ALA A 232 5.58 -0.55 1.09
CA ALA A 232 6.60 -0.02 0.19
C ALA A 232 8.02 -0.22 0.76
N ILE A 233 8.25 0.14 2.03
CA ILE A 233 9.55 -0.02 2.70
C ILE A 233 9.94 -1.50 2.76
N LYS A 234 9.03 -2.39 3.15
CA LYS A 234 9.27 -3.84 3.22
C LYS A 234 9.63 -4.40 1.85
N ASN A 235 8.95 -3.96 0.78
CA ASN A 235 9.27 -4.34 -0.59
C ASN A 235 10.64 -3.83 -1.04
N ILE A 236 11.02 -2.60 -0.65
CA ILE A 236 12.35 -2.03 -0.90
C ILE A 236 13.42 -2.86 -0.19
N ILE A 237 13.25 -3.17 1.10
CA ILE A 237 14.20 -3.97 1.88
C ILE A 237 14.30 -5.38 1.30
N LYS A 238 13.16 -6.02 0.98
CA LYS A 238 13.12 -7.32 0.33
C LYS A 238 13.90 -7.33 -0.99
N LYS A 239 13.72 -6.30 -1.82
CA LYS A 239 14.46 -6.16 -3.08
C LYS A 239 15.95 -5.95 -2.84
N LYS A 240 16.33 -5.09 -1.89
CA LYS A 240 17.73 -4.84 -1.49
C LYS A 240 18.41 -6.12 -1.00
N GLU A 241 17.77 -6.88 -0.13
CA GLU A 241 18.30 -8.16 0.35
C GLU A 241 18.41 -9.20 -0.77
N MET A 242 17.41 -9.30 -1.66
CA MET A 242 17.49 -10.18 -2.82
C MET A 242 18.61 -9.78 -3.78
N GLU A 243 18.85 -8.48 -4.01
CA GLU A 243 19.95 -7.99 -4.83
C GLU A 243 21.31 -8.30 -4.21
N LEU A 244 21.47 -8.08 -2.90
CA LEU A 244 22.69 -8.44 -2.17
C LEU A 244 22.96 -9.95 -2.25
N HIS A 245 21.94 -10.78 -1.97
CA HIS A 245 22.05 -12.23 -2.05
C HIS A 245 22.36 -12.71 -3.48
N ASN A 246 21.67 -12.18 -4.49
CA ASN A 246 21.93 -12.50 -5.89
C ASN A 246 23.34 -12.06 -6.33
N SER A 247 23.84 -10.93 -5.82
CA SER A 247 25.21 -10.48 -6.08
C SER A 247 26.25 -11.38 -5.40
N ALA A 248 25.96 -11.90 -4.20
CA ALA A 248 26.80 -12.88 -3.51
C ALA A 248 26.84 -14.23 -4.24
N ILE A 249 25.69 -14.71 -4.74
CA ILE A 249 25.62 -15.94 -5.55
C ILE A 249 26.34 -15.76 -6.88
N LYS A 250 26.19 -14.63 -7.56
CA LYS A 250 26.90 -14.34 -8.83
C LYS A 250 28.42 -14.23 -8.68
N LYS A 251 28.93 -13.94 -7.47
CA LYS A 251 30.37 -13.87 -7.16
C LYS A 251 31.00 -15.25 -6.89
N LEU A 252 30.21 -16.33 -6.78
CA LEU A 252 30.72 -17.70 -6.68
C LEU A 252 30.90 -18.31 -8.08
N PRO A 253 32.13 -18.60 -8.55
CA PRO A 253 32.31 -19.38 -9.77
C PRO A 253 31.94 -20.84 -9.51
N SER A 254 31.15 -21.42 -10.43
CA SER A 254 30.75 -22.85 -10.54
C SER A 254 29.54 -23.32 -9.72
N SER A 255 28.36 -23.35 -10.35
CA SER A 255 27.17 -24.04 -9.82
C SER A 255 26.73 -25.26 -10.63
N LYS A 256 27.59 -25.85 -11.47
CA LYS A 256 27.19 -27.04 -12.25
C LYS A 256 27.11 -28.32 -11.40
N ASN A 257 27.68 -28.34 -10.19
CA ASN A 257 27.77 -29.55 -9.35
C ASN A 257 27.25 -29.39 -7.90
N MET A 258 26.64 -28.28 -7.51
CA MET A 258 26.17 -28.09 -6.12
C MET A 258 24.72 -28.54 -5.85
N SER A 259 24.00 -29.01 -6.88
CA SER A 259 22.58 -29.37 -6.78
C SER A 259 22.32 -30.80 -6.30
N ARG A 260 23.32 -31.51 -5.77
CA ARG A 260 23.17 -32.92 -5.33
C ARG A 260 23.33 -33.18 -3.83
N PHE A 261 23.61 -32.17 -3.00
CA PHE A 261 23.87 -32.39 -1.57
C PHE A 261 23.04 -31.54 -0.58
N SER A 262 21.95 -30.92 -1.01
CA SER A 262 21.01 -30.24 -0.10
C SER A 262 19.58 -30.73 -0.30
N ASP A 263 19.34 -32.01 0.00
CA ASP A 263 18.00 -32.57 0.19
C ASP A 263 17.69 -32.68 1.69
N SER A 264 17.74 -31.52 2.36
CA SER A 264 17.33 -31.36 3.75
C SER A 264 16.58 -30.04 3.92
N GLY A 265 15.35 -30.04 3.42
CA GLY A 265 14.33 -29.03 3.69
C GLY A 265 14.65 -27.66 3.10
N SER A 266 14.05 -27.35 1.96
CA SER A 266 13.91 -25.97 1.49
C SER A 266 13.19 -25.14 2.58
N LYS A 267 13.95 -24.54 3.51
CA LYS A 267 13.47 -23.39 4.25
C LYS A 267 13.38 -22.29 3.21
N THR A 268 12.19 -22.07 2.67
CA THR A 268 11.87 -20.85 1.94
C THR A 268 12.31 -19.68 2.79
N ILE A 269 13.44 -19.06 2.43
CA ILE A 269 13.95 -17.88 3.12
C ILE A 269 12.92 -16.78 2.85
N GLU A 270 12.08 -16.51 3.85
CA GLU A 270 11.04 -15.50 3.74
C GLU A 270 11.68 -14.12 3.94
N TYR A 271 11.87 -13.42 2.83
CA TYR A 271 12.39 -12.06 2.85
C TYR A 271 11.27 -11.06 3.21
N PRO A 272 11.54 -10.06 4.06
CA PRO A 272 12.87 -9.69 4.54
C PRO A 272 13.31 -10.44 5.81
N THR A 273 14.61 -10.71 5.91
CA THR A 273 15.18 -11.46 7.05
C THR A 273 15.13 -10.60 8.31
N ASN A 274 14.84 -11.20 9.48
CA ASN A 274 14.82 -10.48 10.76
C ASN A 274 16.12 -9.69 11.03
N ASN A 275 17.27 -10.17 10.52
CA ASN A 275 18.55 -9.47 10.63
C ASN A 275 18.66 -8.23 9.71
N GLY A 276 18.10 -8.25 8.49
CA GLY A 276 18.11 -7.06 7.63
C GLY A 276 17.15 -5.98 8.11
N LEU A 277 16.01 -6.35 8.71
CA LEU A 277 15.18 -5.39 9.43
C LEU A 277 15.90 -4.81 10.65
N TYR A 278 16.65 -5.63 11.40
CA TYR A 278 17.43 -5.15 12.55
C TYR A 278 18.50 -4.13 12.14
N GLU A 279 19.24 -4.38 11.06
CA GLU A 279 20.24 -3.44 10.53
C GLU A 279 19.60 -2.13 10.05
N GLU A 280 18.44 -2.18 9.39
CA GLU A 280 17.72 -0.97 8.94
C GLU A 280 17.05 -0.20 10.08
N ILE A 281 16.65 -0.89 11.17
CA ILE A 281 16.21 -0.23 12.41
C ILE A 281 17.40 0.45 13.10
N MET A 282 18.55 -0.22 13.18
CA MET A 282 19.77 0.33 13.78
C MET A 282 20.35 1.50 12.97
N ASN A 283 20.20 1.50 11.65
CA ASN A 283 20.62 2.60 10.79
C ASN A 283 19.60 3.76 10.74
N GLY A 284 18.48 3.66 11.47
CA GLY A 284 17.45 4.71 11.56
C GLY A 284 16.48 4.81 10.38
N SER A 285 16.65 3.98 9.34
CA SER A 285 15.77 3.94 8.16
C SER A 285 14.33 3.52 8.51
N ILE A 286 14.16 2.71 9.56
CA ILE A 286 12.85 2.27 10.07
C ILE A 286 12.59 2.99 11.39
N SER A 287 11.98 4.17 11.32
CA SER A 287 11.68 4.99 12.51
C SER A 287 10.31 4.69 13.16
N THR A 288 9.39 4.02 12.45
CA THR A 288 7.99 3.86 12.90
C THR A 288 7.60 2.39 13.12
N ARG A 289 6.96 1.75 12.14
CA ARG A 289 6.33 0.43 12.24
C ARG A 289 7.05 -0.62 11.41
N VAL A 290 6.84 -1.88 11.76
CA VAL A 290 7.39 -3.04 11.04
C VAL A 290 6.28 -3.91 10.43
N ILE A 291 5.08 -3.90 11.02
CA ILE A 291 3.99 -4.79 10.68
C ILE A 291 2.77 -3.97 10.24
N GLU A 292 2.11 -4.42 9.17
CA GLU A 292 0.83 -3.88 8.69
C GLU A 292 -0.30 -4.22 9.66
N ARG A 293 -1.26 -3.31 9.82
CA ARG A 293 -2.32 -3.46 10.83
C ARG A 293 -3.67 -3.83 10.24
N GLY A 294 -3.94 -3.47 8.99
CA GLY A 294 -5.10 -3.96 8.25
C GLY A 294 -6.44 -3.36 8.70
N TYR A 295 -6.46 -2.17 9.32
CA TYR A 295 -7.69 -1.55 9.84
C TYR A 295 -8.76 -1.27 8.78
N LYS A 296 -8.36 -1.11 7.51
CA LYS A 296 -9.28 -0.97 6.39
C LYS A 296 -10.06 -2.25 6.11
N GLU A 297 -9.38 -3.39 6.09
CA GLU A 297 -10.03 -4.69 5.88
C GLU A 297 -10.96 -5.01 7.06
N PHE A 298 -10.47 -4.74 8.28
CA PHE A 298 -11.28 -4.83 9.50
C PHE A 298 -12.56 -3.99 9.41
N LEU A 299 -12.48 -2.74 8.93
CA LEU A 299 -13.65 -1.89 8.73
C LEU A 299 -14.68 -2.54 7.80
N PHE A 300 -14.26 -2.97 6.60
CA PHE A 300 -15.18 -3.53 5.62
C PHE A 300 -15.77 -4.87 6.06
N GLU A 301 -14.99 -5.68 6.76
CA GLU A 301 -15.45 -6.95 7.30
C GLU A 301 -16.48 -6.75 8.42
N LYS A 302 -16.26 -5.78 9.32
CA LYS A 302 -17.22 -5.43 10.37
C LYS A 302 -18.49 -4.78 9.84
N ILE A 303 -18.40 -3.93 8.81
CA ILE A 303 -19.58 -3.41 8.11
C ILE A 303 -20.38 -4.55 7.48
N ARG A 304 -19.70 -5.50 6.82
CA ARG A 304 -20.38 -6.68 6.24
C ARG A 304 -21.08 -7.49 7.33
N GLN A 305 -20.42 -7.78 8.44
CA GLN A 305 -21.00 -8.51 9.56
C GLN A 305 -22.22 -7.78 10.13
N SER A 306 -22.12 -6.46 10.35
CA SER A 306 -23.25 -5.63 10.80
C SER A 306 -24.46 -5.72 9.87
N ILE A 307 -24.25 -5.61 8.55
CA ILE A 307 -25.32 -5.75 7.56
C ILE A 307 -25.92 -7.16 7.60
N GLN A 308 -25.08 -8.20 7.64
CA GLN A 308 -25.52 -9.59 7.73
C GLN A 308 -26.35 -9.87 8.98
N ASP A 309 -25.90 -9.39 10.14
CA ASP A 309 -26.60 -9.55 11.42
C ASP A 309 -27.99 -8.90 11.35
N MET A 310 -28.09 -7.69 10.80
CA MET A 310 -29.38 -7.02 10.57
C MET A 310 -30.31 -7.82 9.64
N PHE A 311 -29.80 -8.35 8.52
CA PHE A 311 -30.62 -9.19 7.62
C PHE A 311 -31.00 -10.53 8.26
N ILE A 312 -30.17 -11.12 9.12
CA ILE A 312 -30.50 -12.35 9.85
C ILE A 312 -31.65 -12.08 10.84
N GLU A 313 -31.62 -10.97 11.56
CA GLU A 313 -32.71 -10.57 12.46
C GLU A 313 -34.01 -10.36 11.69
N VAL A 314 -33.97 -9.60 10.59
CA VAL A 314 -35.11 -9.42 9.70
C VAL A 314 -35.61 -10.77 9.16
N ARG A 315 -34.74 -11.65 8.69
CA ARG A 315 -35.13 -12.99 8.20
C ARG A 315 -35.74 -13.86 9.29
N LYS A 316 -35.38 -13.69 10.57
CA LYS A 316 -36.02 -14.38 11.72
C LYS A 316 -37.41 -13.80 12.01
N GLU A 317 -37.55 -12.49 11.97
CA GLU A 317 -38.81 -11.77 12.21
C GLU A 317 -39.89 -12.14 11.18
N TYR A 318 -39.50 -12.36 9.92
CA TYR A 318 -40.43 -12.59 8.80
C TYR A 318 -40.55 -14.06 8.34
N GLN A 319 -40.32 -15.04 9.23
CA GLN A 319 -40.58 -16.46 8.91
C GLN A 319 -42.08 -16.80 8.93
N GLY A 320 -42.51 -17.68 8.02
CA GLY A 320 -43.90 -18.19 7.97
C GLY A 320 -44.79 -17.48 6.94
N ASP A 321 -45.98 -17.01 7.35
CA ASP A 321 -47.02 -16.43 6.47
C ASP A 321 -46.72 -14.99 5.98
N LYS A 322 -45.68 -14.33 6.51
CA LYS A 322 -45.32 -12.93 6.20
C LYS A 322 -44.12 -12.77 5.27
N ARG A 323 -43.73 -13.83 4.53
CA ARG A 323 -42.54 -13.81 3.66
C ARG A 323 -42.56 -12.71 2.60
N PHE A 324 -43.74 -12.32 2.13
CA PHE A 324 -43.90 -11.26 1.12
C PHE A 324 -43.92 -9.84 1.72
N ASP A 325 -44.13 -9.70 3.04
CA ASP A 325 -44.10 -8.38 3.72
C ASP A 325 -42.68 -7.85 3.89
N VAL A 326 -41.65 -8.70 3.74
CA VAL A 326 -40.23 -8.30 3.77
C VAL A 326 -39.95 -7.21 2.75
N LEU A 327 -40.49 -7.33 1.53
CA LEU A 327 -40.29 -6.37 0.44
C LEU A 327 -40.93 -5.01 0.74
N ALA A 328 -42.04 -4.98 1.48
CA ALA A 328 -42.70 -3.75 1.91
C ALA A 328 -41.94 -3.03 3.03
N ASN A 329 -41.14 -3.77 3.81
CA ASN A 329 -40.32 -3.23 4.88
C ASN A 329 -38.87 -2.98 4.47
N LEU A 330 -38.46 -3.15 3.21
CA LEU A 330 -37.09 -2.77 2.77
C LEU A 330 -36.86 -1.25 2.72
N ASP A 331 -37.88 -0.42 3.00
CA ASP A 331 -37.75 1.04 3.05
C ASP A 331 -36.68 1.51 4.06
N TRP A 332 -36.41 0.74 5.12
CA TRP A 332 -35.32 1.07 6.05
C TRP A 332 -33.94 0.95 5.38
N VAL A 333 -33.72 -0.04 4.51
CA VAL A 333 -32.47 -0.23 3.73
C VAL A 333 -32.26 0.96 2.79
N PHE A 334 -33.33 1.39 2.11
CA PHE A 334 -33.27 2.57 1.25
C PHE A 334 -32.95 3.84 2.04
N ASN A 335 -33.52 3.99 3.24
CA ASN A 335 -33.22 5.11 4.12
C ASN A 335 -31.75 5.09 4.58
N GLU A 336 -31.21 3.92 4.93
CA GLU A 336 -29.80 3.75 5.28
C GLU A 336 -28.86 4.08 4.14
N LEU A 337 -29.10 3.53 2.96
CA LEU A 337 -28.34 3.83 1.75
C LEU A 337 -28.37 5.33 1.43
N LEU A 338 -29.50 5.99 1.68
CA LEU A 338 -29.65 7.43 1.48
C LEU A 338 -28.86 8.24 2.51
N VAL A 339 -28.85 7.82 3.78
CA VAL A 339 -28.01 8.40 4.84
C VAL A 339 -26.53 8.24 4.52
N VAL A 340 -26.11 7.03 4.10
CA VAL A 340 -24.72 6.75 3.69
C VAL A 340 -24.32 7.61 2.49
N LYS A 341 -25.20 7.73 1.48
CA LYS A 341 -24.94 8.57 0.30
C LYS A 341 -24.82 10.06 0.62
N LYS A 342 -25.67 10.59 1.50
CA LYS A 342 -25.71 12.03 1.82
C LYS A 342 -24.65 12.47 2.82
N HIS A 343 -24.39 11.64 3.84
CA HIS A 343 -23.59 12.00 5.00
C HIS A 343 -22.25 11.25 5.02
N VAL A 344 -22.26 9.92 4.95
CA VAL A 344 -21.02 9.11 5.04
C VAL A 344 -20.06 9.40 3.87
N LYS A 345 -20.59 9.59 2.66
CA LYS A 345 -19.78 9.99 1.48
C LYS A 345 -19.00 11.31 1.69
N LYS A 346 -19.51 12.24 2.50
CA LYS A 346 -18.83 13.53 2.77
C LYS A 346 -17.70 13.40 3.79
N PHE A 347 -17.79 12.42 4.68
CA PHE A 347 -16.83 12.23 5.78
C PHE A 347 -15.69 11.26 5.42
N CYS A 348 -15.84 10.54 4.31
CA CYS A 348 -14.87 9.58 3.81
C CYS A 348 -14.00 10.16 2.68
N PRO A 349 -12.72 9.74 2.55
CA PRO A 349 -11.93 10.02 1.36
C PRO A 349 -12.60 9.50 0.07
N ALA A 350 -12.46 10.26 -1.02
CA ALA A 350 -13.12 9.96 -2.29
C ALA A 350 -12.68 8.61 -2.92
N TYR A 351 -11.51 8.08 -2.55
CA TYR A 351 -10.93 6.88 -3.14
C TYR A 351 -11.45 5.56 -2.53
N TRP A 352 -12.20 5.58 -1.43
CA TRP A 352 -12.79 4.36 -0.85
C TRP A 352 -14.09 3.91 -1.50
N ASP A 353 -14.75 4.82 -2.22
CA ASP A 353 -16.07 4.65 -2.82
C ASP A 353 -17.03 3.84 -1.92
N ILE A 354 -17.16 4.28 -0.66
CA ILE A 354 -17.94 3.59 0.38
C ILE A 354 -19.36 3.29 -0.10
N PHE A 355 -19.99 4.21 -0.83
CA PHE A 355 -21.37 4.03 -1.28
C PHE A 355 -21.51 2.80 -2.19
N SER A 356 -20.62 2.63 -3.17
CA SER A 356 -20.67 1.47 -4.06
C SER A 356 -20.46 0.18 -3.28
N LYS A 357 -19.51 0.15 -2.33
CA LYS A 357 -19.29 -1.04 -1.50
C LYS A 357 -20.48 -1.38 -0.59
N TYR A 358 -21.10 -0.39 0.05
CA TYR A 358 -22.32 -0.64 0.83
C TYR A 358 -23.44 -1.13 -0.08
N TYR A 359 -23.63 -0.51 -1.24
CA TYR A 359 -24.63 -0.92 -2.21
C TYR A 359 -24.43 -2.37 -2.68
N ASP A 360 -23.21 -2.76 -3.01
CA ASP A 360 -22.86 -4.12 -3.40
C ASP A 360 -23.14 -5.12 -2.26
N LEU A 361 -22.77 -4.78 -1.02
CA LEU A 361 -23.03 -5.62 0.16
C LEU A 361 -24.54 -5.79 0.44
N TYR A 362 -25.33 -4.70 0.35
CA TYR A 362 -26.78 -4.79 0.49
C TYR A 362 -27.42 -5.57 -0.66
N LEU A 363 -26.93 -5.42 -1.90
CA LEU A 363 -27.43 -6.18 -3.04
C LEU A 363 -27.14 -7.67 -2.93
N ASP A 364 -25.93 -8.04 -2.51
CA ASP A 364 -25.53 -9.44 -2.33
C ASP A 364 -26.44 -10.14 -1.30
N GLU A 365 -26.77 -9.46 -0.20
CA GLU A 365 -27.67 -9.98 0.84
C GLU A 365 -29.16 -9.98 0.44
N ILE A 366 -29.58 -9.08 -0.47
CA ILE A 366 -30.96 -9.07 -1.00
C ILE A 366 -31.15 -10.12 -2.11
N MET A 367 -30.11 -10.44 -2.87
CA MET A 367 -30.16 -11.45 -3.93
C MET A 367 -30.11 -12.90 -3.41
N TRP A 368 -29.66 -13.11 -2.17
CA TRP A 368 -29.66 -14.39 -1.47
C TRP A 368 -30.98 -14.66 -0.73
#